data_AF-A0A847HQH8-F1
#
_entry.id   AF-A0A847HQH8-F1
#
_cell.length_a   1.000
_cell.length_b   1.000
_cell.length_c   1.000
_cell.angle_alpha   90.00
_cell.angle_beta   90.00
_cell.angle_gamma   90.00
#
_symmetry.space_group_name_H-M   'P 1'
#
loop_
_entity.id
_entity.type
_entity.pdbx_description
1 polymer ?
#
loop_
_entity_poly.entity_id
_entity_poly.type
_entity_poly.pdbx_seq_one_letter_code
_entity_poly.pdbx_strand_id
1 'polypeptide(L)'
;MSMRSRTWLLVLILACACSVSAGELAEKAAKFDRLVAAEHMPRGLVVNLQPIGAGEQLRYRSAGDSTIWTGAYIVSQVFRYRVTRDEEALDNIEKCLRAFVQLHDMAGRQGFIGRAFGTREELGDGRDVVPGVGSYSHLCFKADTSRDQYTGIFMGCGLAWDYIRDVKLRSEVSEMIATAAHNLMNNNLALKVKINGLEPSTFNLNPEYAYQDRINPEEWAKVDDFPANVFAQALPYSERLARTVARFRPPAVRGGEALRALLMLQTACNISGDEQLKSFFEGELLARRELHIVASETAKLLEDVFMGRNLVVVENRLNGIFVAVGRVFVQIMAMRAGVPESLALWLEPLTDVAVVGKARQFTANLMTMLAFLREPGSFKVFAAVAAKLEGHAATLRMFKAEKAAKRLEDRAKRLRSYATSNLDEFSDTMRSYVGCNLGFFALLGILEQTADNRVRQAALAILPRALEPIADEGNSMYSLIEAAHTGRKYDDPLVVQARRTLQLYPEDQTNRRFDHSGSMRHSLWPDRFGRYGRQSVELIPIDQRAPHIFIWQEPPRSMVTGADDQTRIAPVGYLLAYWYGRFHNLINEAD
;
A
#
# COMPACT_ATOMS: atom_id res chain seq x y z
N MET A 1 -52.79 7.61 51.27
CA MET A 1 -51.88 8.14 50.22
C MET A 1 -52.09 7.30 48.96
N SER A 2 -52.37 7.96 47.84
CA SER A 2 -53.07 7.39 46.68
C SER A 2 -52.16 6.61 45.71
N MET A 3 -52.79 5.71 44.93
CA MET A 3 -52.21 4.94 43.83
C MET A 3 -51.37 5.74 42.81
N ARG A 4 -51.45 7.08 42.82
CA ARG A 4 -50.61 7.95 41.98
C ARG A 4 -49.15 7.99 42.43
N SER A 5 -48.79 7.73 43.69
CA SER A 5 -47.39 7.81 44.13
C SER A 5 -46.54 6.58 43.77
N ARG A 6 -47.18 5.44 43.44
CA ARG A 6 -46.48 4.21 43.03
C ARG A 6 -46.10 4.19 41.55
N THR A 7 -46.85 4.88 40.69
CA THR A 7 -46.54 5.00 39.26
C THR A 7 -45.36 5.92 38.98
N TRP A 8 -45.12 6.94 39.81
CA TRP A 8 -43.94 7.80 39.67
C TRP A 8 -42.63 7.12 40.10
N LEU A 9 -42.67 6.18 41.06
CA LEU A 9 -41.47 5.42 41.44
C LEU A 9 -41.07 4.36 40.41
N LEU A 10 -42.03 3.78 39.68
CA LEU A 10 -41.74 2.80 38.61
C LEU A 10 -41.24 3.45 37.31
N VAL A 11 -41.63 4.69 37.02
CA VAL A 11 -41.10 5.46 35.88
C VAL A 11 -39.70 6.03 36.16
N LEU A 12 -39.36 6.30 37.42
CA LEU A 12 -38.00 6.74 37.81
C LEU A 12 -36.98 5.60 37.90
N ILE A 13 -37.41 4.34 38.10
CA ILE A 13 -36.51 3.17 38.12
C ILE A 13 -36.20 2.66 36.70
N LEU A 14 -37.05 2.93 35.71
CA LEU A 14 -36.74 2.67 34.28
C LEU A 14 -35.94 3.79 33.59
N ALA A 15 -35.71 4.92 34.26
CA ALA A 15 -34.90 6.04 33.77
C ALA A 15 -33.48 6.09 34.39
N CYS A 16 -33.09 5.09 35.18
CA CYS A 16 -31.68 4.72 35.28
C CYS A 16 -31.32 3.96 34.01
N ALA A 17 -31.27 4.68 32.88
CA ALA A 17 -30.41 4.29 31.79
C ALA A 17 -29.04 4.05 32.44
N CYS A 18 -28.55 2.81 32.38
CA CYS A 18 -27.15 2.56 32.57
C CYS A 18 -26.43 3.49 31.60
N SER A 19 -26.00 4.65 32.08
CA SER A 19 -24.97 5.43 31.42
C SER A 19 -23.73 4.55 31.53
N VAL A 20 -23.61 3.59 30.61
CA VAL A 20 -22.35 2.94 30.31
C VAL A 20 -21.46 4.12 29.92
N SER A 21 -20.55 4.50 30.82
CA SER A 21 -19.57 5.52 30.52
C SER A 21 -18.85 5.06 29.26
N ALA A 22 -18.80 5.93 28.25
CA ALA A 22 -17.94 5.68 27.09
C ALA A 22 -16.51 5.43 27.61
N GLY A 23 -15.85 4.41 27.08
CA GLY A 23 -14.44 4.14 27.37
C GLY A 23 -13.51 5.15 26.67
N GLU A 24 -12.23 5.11 27.01
CA GLU A 24 -11.22 6.05 26.49
C GLU A 24 -11.18 6.02 24.95
N LEU A 25 -11.30 4.83 24.35
CA LEU A 25 -11.24 4.70 22.90
C LEU A 25 -12.45 5.36 22.22
N ALA A 26 -13.63 5.27 22.84
CA ALA A 26 -14.85 5.88 22.35
C ALA A 26 -14.82 7.41 22.44
N GLU A 27 -14.31 7.96 23.54
CA GLU A 27 -14.12 9.41 23.70
C GLU A 27 -13.17 9.99 22.64
N LYS A 28 -12.05 9.29 22.42
CA LYS A 28 -11.06 9.65 21.39
C LYS A 28 -11.64 9.57 19.98
N ALA A 29 -12.43 8.53 19.68
CA ALA A 29 -13.15 8.41 18.41
C ALA A 29 -14.10 9.59 18.18
N ALA A 30 -14.93 9.94 19.16
CA ALA A 30 -15.87 11.06 19.06
C ALA A 30 -15.16 12.41 18.85
N LYS A 31 -14.01 12.62 19.50
CA LYS A 31 -13.16 13.81 19.29
C LYS A 31 -12.62 13.86 17.86
N PHE A 32 -12.13 12.74 17.35
CA PHE A 32 -11.56 12.63 16.01
C PHE A 32 -12.62 12.72 14.89
N ASP A 33 -13.81 12.15 15.07
CA ASP A 33 -14.92 12.30 14.12
C ASP A 33 -15.31 13.78 13.97
N ARG A 34 -15.47 14.49 15.10
CA ARG A 34 -15.73 15.95 15.09
C ARG A 34 -14.62 16.72 14.39
N LEU A 35 -13.36 16.38 14.67
CA LEU A 35 -12.20 17.05 14.07
C LEU A 35 -12.17 16.87 12.53
N VAL A 36 -12.40 15.65 12.04
CA VAL A 36 -12.39 15.39 10.60
C VAL A 36 -13.55 16.08 9.90
N ALA A 37 -14.77 15.98 10.46
CA ALA A 37 -15.96 16.57 9.88
C ALA A 37 -15.89 18.10 9.82
N ALA A 38 -15.37 18.73 10.88
CA ALA A 38 -15.27 20.19 10.99
C ALA A 38 -14.15 20.79 10.14
N GLU A 39 -13.00 20.13 10.05
CA GLU A 39 -11.79 20.76 9.51
C GLU A 39 -11.22 20.01 8.30
N HIS A 40 -11.05 18.69 8.40
CA HIS A 40 -10.24 17.94 7.44
C HIS A 40 -10.97 17.49 6.18
N MET A 41 -12.25 17.81 6.02
CA MET A 41 -13.05 17.42 4.86
C MET A 41 -13.54 18.63 4.04
N PRO A 42 -12.66 19.57 3.64
CA PRO A 42 -13.07 20.65 2.76
C PRO A 42 -13.51 20.07 1.41
N ARG A 43 -14.66 20.54 0.91
CA ARG A 43 -15.26 20.06 -0.35
C ARG A 43 -15.51 18.53 -0.40
N GLY A 44 -15.56 17.85 0.75
CA GLY A 44 -15.78 16.41 0.83
C GLY A 44 -14.52 15.54 0.71
N LEU A 45 -13.35 16.14 0.52
CA LEU A 45 -12.08 15.43 0.40
C LEU A 45 -11.29 15.49 1.70
N VAL A 46 -10.79 14.35 2.17
CA VAL A 46 -9.97 14.31 3.37
C VAL A 46 -8.54 14.78 3.06
N VAL A 47 -8.08 15.82 3.75
CA VAL A 47 -6.73 16.41 3.58
C VAL A 47 -6.10 16.77 4.93
N ASN A 48 -4.77 16.85 4.95
CA ASN A 48 -4.05 17.51 6.04
C ASN A 48 -4.02 19.02 5.80
N LEU A 49 -3.97 19.81 6.86
CA LEU A 49 -4.08 21.26 6.77
C LEU A 49 -2.81 21.91 7.32
N GLN A 50 -2.08 22.60 6.45
CA GLN A 50 -0.88 23.34 6.85
C GLN A 50 -1.18 24.84 6.92
N PRO A 51 -0.92 25.51 8.06
CA PRO A 51 -0.98 26.96 8.16
C PRO A 51 -0.01 27.65 7.19
N ILE A 52 -0.46 28.73 6.54
CA ILE A 52 0.36 29.62 5.71
C ILE A 52 0.49 30.97 6.43
N GLY A 53 1.73 31.42 6.65
CA GLY A 53 1.99 32.72 7.27
C GLY A 53 1.49 32.82 8.71
N ALA A 54 0.94 33.97 9.10
CA ALA A 54 0.51 34.27 10.48
C ALA A 54 -0.82 33.60 10.92
N GLY A 55 -1.35 32.64 10.16
CA GLY A 55 -2.24 31.61 10.74
C GLY A 55 -3.69 31.51 10.23
N GLU A 56 -4.16 32.38 9.33
CA GLU A 56 -5.56 32.30 8.85
C GLU A 56 -5.72 31.49 7.54
N GLN A 57 -4.70 31.48 6.67
CA GLN A 57 -4.75 30.74 5.41
C GLN A 57 -4.25 29.30 5.58
N LEU A 58 -4.93 28.35 4.94
CA LEU A 58 -4.59 26.92 5.02
C LEU A 58 -4.28 26.36 3.64
N ARG A 59 -3.17 25.64 3.51
CA ARG A 59 -2.83 24.85 2.33
C ARG A 59 -3.25 23.40 2.53
N TYR A 60 -3.71 22.75 1.46
CA TYR A 60 -3.92 21.32 1.48
C TYR A 60 -2.58 20.60 1.42
N ARG A 61 -2.23 19.93 2.51
CA ARG A 61 -1.11 19.01 2.55
C ARG A 61 -1.61 17.59 2.31
N SER A 62 -0.75 16.78 1.69
CA SER A 62 -1.09 15.40 1.29
C SER A 62 -2.27 15.32 0.32
N ALA A 63 -2.59 16.40 -0.39
CA ALA A 63 -3.62 16.44 -1.43
C ALA A 63 -3.37 15.39 -2.54
N GLY A 64 -2.12 14.93 -2.70
CA GLY A 64 -1.79 13.85 -3.62
C GLY A 64 -2.42 12.49 -3.24
N ASP A 65 -2.76 12.27 -1.98
CA ASP A 65 -3.32 11.00 -1.52
C ASP A 65 -4.75 11.15 -0.96
N SER A 66 -5.38 12.31 -1.21
CA SER A 66 -6.65 12.63 -0.58
C SER A 66 -7.75 11.63 -0.91
N THR A 67 -7.86 11.13 -2.13
CA THR A 67 -8.92 10.16 -2.48
C THR A 67 -8.77 8.78 -1.82
N ILE A 68 -7.56 8.29 -1.55
CA ILE A 68 -7.40 7.03 -0.78
C ILE A 68 -7.85 7.22 0.67
N TRP A 69 -7.51 8.36 1.29
CA TRP A 69 -7.91 8.66 2.67
C TRP A 69 -9.39 9.03 2.80
N THR A 70 -9.95 9.66 1.79
CA THR A 70 -11.40 9.88 1.68
C THR A 70 -12.14 8.55 1.60
N GLY A 71 -11.64 7.60 0.82
CA GLY A 71 -12.17 6.23 0.78
C GLY A 71 -12.10 5.53 2.14
N ALA A 72 -10.95 5.60 2.83
CA ALA A 72 -10.79 5.06 4.18
C ALA A 72 -11.73 5.71 5.21
N TYR A 73 -11.97 7.02 5.09
CA TYR A 73 -12.92 7.75 5.94
C TYR A 73 -14.37 7.38 5.63
N ILE A 74 -14.76 7.23 4.36
CA ILE A 74 -16.08 6.70 3.98
C ILE A 74 -16.30 5.36 4.68
N VAL A 75 -15.31 4.46 4.62
CA VAL A 75 -15.42 3.15 5.27
C VAL A 75 -15.53 3.27 6.79
N SER A 76 -14.78 4.18 7.44
CA SER A 76 -14.92 4.40 8.89
C SER A 76 -16.32 4.87 9.26
N GLN A 77 -16.91 5.78 8.46
CA GLN A 77 -18.28 6.25 8.67
C GLN A 77 -19.33 5.17 8.37
N VAL A 78 -19.10 4.27 7.41
CA VAL A 78 -19.97 3.11 7.18
C VAL A 78 -20.02 2.24 8.44
N PHE A 79 -18.87 1.92 9.02
CA PHE A 79 -18.83 1.12 10.25
C PHE A 79 -19.38 1.88 11.46
N ARG A 80 -19.13 3.19 11.58
CA ARG A 80 -19.78 4.05 12.59
C ARG A 80 -21.29 3.92 12.49
N TYR A 81 -21.87 4.15 11.30
CA TYR A 81 -23.31 4.03 11.10
C TYR A 81 -23.84 2.64 11.43
N ARG A 82 -23.13 1.57 11.05
CA ARG A 82 -23.56 0.19 11.36
C ARG A 82 -23.60 -0.10 12.85
N VAL A 83 -22.73 0.54 13.64
CA VAL A 83 -22.66 0.39 15.10
C VAL A 83 -23.64 1.32 15.81
N THR A 84 -23.68 2.61 15.45
CA THR A 84 -24.37 3.65 16.21
C THR A 84 -25.71 4.07 15.63
N ARG A 85 -25.94 3.82 14.33
CA ARG A 85 -27.07 4.35 13.54
C ARG A 85 -27.14 5.88 13.47
N ASP A 86 -26.01 6.55 13.72
CA ASP A 86 -25.91 8.00 13.66
C ASP A 86 -25.96 8.52 12.21
N GLU A 87 -26.99 9.32 11.90
CA GLU A 87 -27.22 9.84 10.54
C GLU A 87 -26.13 10.83 10.09
N GLU A 88 -25.39 11.45 11.00
CA GLU A 88 -24.25 12.31 10.65
C GLU A 88 -23.18 11.51 9.86
N ALA A 89 -23.03 10.22 10.17
CA ALA A 89 -22.13 9.35 9.42
C ALA A 89 -22.58 9.19 7.95
N LEU A 90 -23.89 9.13 7.69
CA LEU A 90 -24.43 9.08 6.32
C LEU A 90 -24.23 10.41 5.59
N ASP A 91 -24.43 11.54 6.27
CA ASP A 91 -24.16 12.88 5.70
C ASP A 91 -22.69 13.01 5.28
N ASN A 92 -21.78 12.54 6.13
CA ASN A 92 -20.35 12.53 5.86
C ASN A 92 -20.00 11.62 4.66
N ILE A 93 -20.59 10.42 4.58
CA ILE A 93 -20.42 9.51 3.44
C ILE A 93 -20.84 10.19 2.13
N GLU A 94 -22.06 10.75 2.08
CA GLU A 94 -22.56 11.37 0.86
C GLU A 94 -21.75 12.61 0.46
N LYS A 95 -21.29 13.40 1.42
CA LYS A 95 -20.40 14.55 1.17
C LYS A 95 -19.10 14.10 0.50
N CYS A 96 -18.50 12.99 0.96
CA CYS A 96 -17.31 12.42 0.32
C CYS A 96 -17.58 11.85 -1.07
N LEU A 97 -18.68 11.13 -1.26
CA LEU A 97 -19.03 10.54 -2.56
C LEU A 97 -19.30 11.60 -3.63
N ARG A 98 -19.96 12.72 -3.26
CA ARG A 98 -20.11 13.88 -4.16
C ARG A 98 -18.77 14.44 -4.61
N ALA A 99 -17.75 14.42 -3.75
CA ALA A 99 -16.41 14.87 -4.10
C ALA A 99 -15.73 13.97 -5.14
N PHE A 100 -15.93 12.64 -5.06
CA PHE A 100 -15.46 11.70 -6.08
C PHE A 100 -16.17 11.92 -7.43
N VAL A 101 -17.50 12.07 -7.41
CA VAL A 101 -18.29 12.37 -8.61
C VAL A 101 -17.80 13.69 -9.24
N GLN A 102 -17.59 14.72 -8.44
CA GLN A 102 -17.08 16.00 -8.94
C GLN A 102 -15.68 15.87 -9.56
N LEU A 103 -14.77 15.08 -8.98
CA LEU A 103 -13.46 14.81 -9.58
C LEU A 103 -13.56 14.10 -10.94
N HIS A 104 -14.51 13.17 -11.09
CA HIS A 104 -14.80 12.51 -12.37
C HIS A 104 -15.36 13.48 -13.40
N ASP A 105 -16.26 14.37 -12.99
CA ASP A 105 -16.84 15.42 -13.83
C ASP A 105 -15.79 16.44 -14.28
N MET A 106 -14.93 16.88 -13.37
CA MET A 106 -13.81 17.79 -13.65
C MET A 106 -12.81 17.21 -14.66
N ALA A 107 -12.73 15.88 -14.78
CA ALA A 107 -11.91 15.17 -15.75
C ALA A 107 -12.65 14.81 -17.05
N GLY A 108 -13.91 15.23 -17.20
CA GLY A 108 -14.71 15.01 -18.40
C GLY A 108 -15.36 13.64 -18.49
N ARG A 109 -15.62 12.99 -17.34
CA ARG A 109 -16.38 11.74 -17.24
C ARG A 109 -15.83 10.56 -18.04
N GLN A 110 -14.50 10.48 -18.21
CA GLN A 110 -13.85 9.40 -18.96
C GLN A 110 -13.47 8.18 -18.10
N GLY A 111 -13.92 8.14 -16.84
CA GLY A 111 -13.56 7.11 -15.85
C GLY A 111 -12.29 7.45 -15.06
N PHE A 112 -11.70 8.61 -15.32
CA PHE A 112 -10.60 9.17 -14.52
C PHE A 112 -11.13 9.95 -13.32
N ILE A 113 -10.58 9.69 -12.14
CA ILE A 113 -10.87 10.38 -10.89
C ILE A 113 -9.52 10.88 -10.34
N GLY A 114 -9.41 12.20 -10.19
CA GLY A 114 -8.18 12.86 -9.73
C GLY A 114 -7.89 12.64 -8.25
N ARG A 115 -6.86 13.31 -7.73
CA ARG A 115 -6.44 13.16 -6.32
C ARG A 115 -7.10 14.16 -5.38
N ALA A 116 -7.25 15.41 -5.79
CA ALA A 116 -7.92 16.47 -5.04
C ALA A 116 -8.31 17.65 -5.93
N PHE A 117 -9.28 18.47 -5.51
CA PHE A 117 -9.68 19.69 -6.22
C PHE A 117 -9.83 20.90 -5.27
N GLY A 118 -9.67 22.09 -5.83
CA GLY A 118 -9.67 23.34 -5.09
C GLY A 118 -9.23 24.53 -5.94
N THR A 119 -8.92 25.65 -5.29
CA THR A 119 -8.26 26.79 -5.95
C THR A 119 -6.79 26.48 -6.20
N ARG A 120 -6.12 27.29 -7.05
CA ARG A 120 -4.66 27.18 -7.25
C ARG A 120 -3.90 27.38 -5.93
N GLU A 121 -4.35 28.32 -5.08
CA GLU A 121 -3.72 28.62 -3.80
C GLU A 121 -3.81 27.44 -2.81
N GLU A 122 -4.95 26.74 -2.78
CA GLU A 122 -5.18 25.57 -1.92
C GLU A 122 -4.32 24.36 -2.34
N LEU A 123 -4.17 24.13 -3.65
CA LEU A 123 -3.47 22.97 -4.22
C LEU A 123 -1.97 23.21 -4.49
N GLY A 124 -1.54 24.47 -4.60
CA GLY A 124 -0.21 24.89 -5.02
C GLY A 124 0.03 24.85 -6.54
N ASP A 125 1.26 25.17 -6.93
CA ASP A 125 1.67 25.35 -8.33
C ASP A 125 2.30 24.10 -8.97
N GLY A 126 1.88 22.91 -8.53
CA GLY A 126 2.34 21.64 -9.09
C GLY A 126 2.00 21.50 -10.57
N ARG A 127 2.88 20.88 -11.38
CA ARG A 127 2.64 20.63 -12.82
C ARG A 127 1.43 19.72 -13.08
N ASP A 128 1.06 18.92 -12.08
CA ASP A 128 -0.09 18.05 -12.05
C ASP A 128 -1.41 18.79 -11.70
N VAL A 129 -1.34 20.07 -11.32
CA VAL A 129 -2.52 20.90 -11.01
C VAL A 129 -3.05 21.57 -12.28
N VAL A 130 -4.18 21.09 -12.78
CA VAL A 130 -4.76 21.55 -14.05
C VAL A 130 -6.20 22.05 -13.86
N PRO A 131 -6.69 22.96 -14.73
CA PRO A 131 -8.08 23.40 -14.70
C PRO A 131 -9.05 22.24 -14.99
N GLY A 132 -10.21 22.26 -14.33
CA GLY A 132 -11.31 21.36 -14.65
C GLY A 132 -11.86 21.61 -16.06
N VAL A 133 -12.55 20.63 -16.62
CA VAL A 133 -13.23 20.78 -17.92
C VAL A 133 -14.59 21.48 -17.79
N GLY A 134 -15.04 22.13 -18.87
CA GLY A 134 -16.39 22.68 -18.97
C GLY A 134 -16.75 23.67 -17.86
N SER A 135 -17.87 23.44 -17.18
CA SER A 135 -18.37 24.29 -16.09
C SER A 135 -17.42 24.35 -14.89
N TYR A 136 -16.50 23.41 -14.75
CA TYR A 136 -15.50 23.37 -13.67
C TYR A 136 -14.18 24.07 -14.00
N SER A 137 -14.09 24.78 -15.13
CA SER A 137 -12.89 25.52 -15.56
C SER A 137 -12.42 26.60 -14.57
N HIS A 138 -13.29 27.02 -13.64
CA HIS A 138 -12.99 27.95 -12.57
C HIS A 138 -12.25 27.30 -11.37
N LEU A 139 -12.21 25.97 -11.30
CA LEU A 139 -11.47 25.20 -10.28
C LEU A 139 -10.29 24.47 -10.91
N CYS A 140 -9.31 24.12 -10.07
CA CYS A 140 -8.21 23.25 -10.42
C CYS A 140 -8.34 21.90 -9.72
N PHE A 141 -7.73 20.87 -10.29
CA PHE A 141 -7.59 19.57 -9.65
C PHE A 141 -6.23 18.96 -9.96
N LYS A 142 -5.79 18.05 -9.07
CA LYS A 142 -4.59 17.25 -9.26
C LYS A 142 -4.91 16.09 -10.20
N ALA A 143 -4.40 16.19 -11.42
CA ALA A 143 -4.74 15.34 -12.55
C ALA A 143 -3.75 14.20 -12.79
N ASP A 144 -2.85 13.88 -11.88
CA ASP A 144 -2.18 12.58 -11.86
C ASP A 144 -2.94 11.61 -10.93
N THR A 145 -2.86 10.30 -11.15
CA THR A 145 -3.48 9.32 -10.25
C THR A 145 -2.67 8.03 -10.22
N SER A 146 -2.93 7.21 -9.22
CA SER A 146 -2.37 5.87 -9.12
C SER A 146 -3.43 4.87 -8.66
N ARG A 147 -3.06 3.59 -8.72
CA ARG A 147 -3.89 2.49 -8.21
C ARG A 147 -4.23 2.66 -6.72
N ASP A 148 -3.45 3.44 -5.98
CA ASP A 148 -3.61 3.66 -4.55
C ASP A 148 -4.91 4.43 -4.30
N GLN A 149 -5.08 5.55 -5.02
CA GLN A 149 -6.29 6.37 -5.00
C GLN A 149 -7.52 5.53 -5.35
N TYR A 150 -7.43 4.75 -6.43
CA TYR A 150 -8.54 3.91 -6.88
C TYR A 150 -8.86 2.77 -5.92
N THR A 151 -7.86 2.25 -5.18
CA THR A 151 -8.11 1.25 -4.13
C THR A 151 -9.01 1.83 -3.06
N GLY A 152 -8.73 3.04 -2.58
CA GLY A 152 -9.60 3.72 -1.62
C GLY A 152 -10.96 4.11 -2.19
N ILE A 153 -11.02 4.64 -3.42
CA ILE A 153 -12.29 5.02 -4.06
C ILE A 153 -13.21 3.81 -4.20
N PHE A 154 -12.74 2.72 -4.78
CA PHE A 154 -13.57 1.53 -5.01
C PHE A 154 -13.95 0.85 -3.69
N MET A 155 -13.02 0.76 -2.73
CA MET A 155 -13.34 0.26 -1.39
C MET A 155 -14.43 1.11 -0.72
N GLY A 156 -14.30 2.45 -0.74
CA GLY A 156 -15.28 3.37 -0.16
C GLY A 156 -16.64 3.30 -0.85
N CYS A 157 -16.68 3.38 -2.18
CA CYS A 157 -17.94 3.31 -2.95
C CYS A 157 -18.66 1.97 -2.76
N GLY A 158 -17.90 0.87 -2.76
CA GLY A 158 -18.45 -0.48 -2.59
C GLY A 158 -19.12 -0.67 -1.23
N LEU A 159 -18.45 -0.30 -0.15
CA LEU A 159 -18.99 -0.45 1.21
C LEU A 159 -20.11 0.56 1.52
N ALA A 160 -20.11 1.72 0.87
CA ALA A 160 -21.14 2.75 1.05
C ALA A 160 -22.41 2.52 0.22
N TRP A 161 -22.38 1.66 -0.80
CA TRP A 161 -23.42 1.56 -1.83
C TRP A 161 -24.85 1.43 -1.28
N ASP A 162 -25.03 0.58 -0.27
CA ASP A 162 -26.34 0.32 0.34
C ASP A 162 -26.81 1.44 1.29
N TYR A 163 -25.94 2.40 1.60
CA TYR A 163 -26.17 3.49 2.54
C TYR A 163 -26.35 4.87 1.88
N ILE A 164 -26.25 4.95 0.54
CA ILE A 164 -26.50 6.20 -0.20
C ILE A 164 -28.02 6.46 -0.24
N ARG A 165 -28.47 7.53 0.41
CA ARG A 165 -29.89 7.92 0.48
C ARG A 165 -30.30 8.78 -0.71
N ASP A 166 -29.43 9.70 -1.13
CA ASP A 166 -29.67 10.51 -2.32
C ASP A 166 -29.64 9.64 -3.59
N VAL A 167 -30.82 9.45 -4.20
CA VAL A 167 -31.03 8.66 -5.42
C VAL A 167 -30.21 9.20 -6.60
N LYS A 168 -30.09 10.54 -6.71
CA LYS A 168 -29.29 11.15 -7.78
C LYS A 168 -27.82 10.84 -7.57
N LEU A 169 -27.31 11.05 -6.37
CA LEU A 169 -25.91 10.73 -6.03
C LEU A 169 -25.62 9.24 -6.26
N ARG A 170 -26.54 8.36 -5.87
CA ARG A 170 -26.40 6.92 -6.10
C ARG A 170 -26.26 6.59 -7.59
N SER A 171 -27.06 7.23 -8.44
CA SER A 171 -26.94 7.10 -9.90
C SER A 171 -25.59 7.62 -10.42
N GLU A 172 -25.14 8.79 -9.95
CA GLU A 172 -23.87 9.40 -10.36
C GLU A 172 -22.64 8.56 -9.93
N VAL A 173 -22.66 7.99 -8.72
CA VAL A 173 -21.62 7.07 -8.24
C VAL A 173 -21.59 5.80 -9.09
N SER A 174 -22.75 5.24 -9.43
CA SER A 174 -22.84 4.07 -10.30
C SER A 174 -22.26 4.34 -11.68
N GLU A 175 -22.62 5.47 -12.30
CA GLU A 175 -22.08 5.90 -13.59
C GLU A 175 -20.55 6.07 -13.52
N MET A 176 -20.05 6.77 -12.49
CA MET A 176 -18.61 6.98 -12.27
C MET A 176 -17.84 5.65 -12.18
N ILE A 177 -18.29 4.72 -11.34
CA ILE A 177 -17.64 3.42 -11.13
C ILE A 177 -17.71 2.56 -12.38
N ALA A 178 -18.88 2.48 -13.04
CA ALA A 178 -19.05 1.73 -14.28
C ALA A 178 -18.13 2.26 -15.38
N THR A 179 -18.03 3.59 -15.54
CA THR A 179 -17.19 4.21 -16.55
C THR A 179 -15.70 3.95 -16.30
N ALA A 180 -15.26 4.01 -15.03
CA ALA A 180 -13.90 3.65 -14.67
C ALA A 180 -13.58 2.18 -14.96
N ALA A 181 -14.51 1.27 -14.65
CA ALA A 181 -14.36 -0.16 -14.92
C ALA A 181 -14.34 -0.48 -16.43
N HIS A 182 -15.20 0.15 -17.23
CA HIS A 182 -15.16 0.05 -18.69
C HIS A 182 -13.86 0.58 -19.28
N ASN A 183 -13.31 1.67 -18.73
CA ASN A 183 -12.00 2.17 -19.13
C ASN A 183 -10.92 1.10 -18.91
N LEU A 184 -10.87 0.49 -17.72
CA LEU A 184 -9.94 -0.60 -17.42
C LEU A 184 -10.16 -1.80 -18.34
N MET A 185 -11.39 -2.25 -18.53
CA MET A 185 -11.74 -3.37 -19.41
C MET A 185 -11.24 -3.14 -20.85
N ASN A 186 -11.59 -2.00 -21.44
CA ASN A 186 -11.29 -1.66 -22.83
C ASN A 186 -9.79 -1.45 -23.09
N ASN A 187 -9.02 -1.14 -22.05
CA ASN A 187 -7.60 -0.86 -22.14
C ASN A 187 -6.73 -1.96 -21.51
N ASN A 188 -7.26 -3.18 -21.42
CA ASN A 188 -6.56 -4.34 -20.84
C ASN A 188 -6.00 -4.01 -19.45
N LEU A 189 -6.87 -3.64 -18.51
CA LEU A 189 -6.56 -3.27 -17.12
C LEU A 189 -5.63 -2.06 -16.93
N ALA A 190 -5.41 -1.25 -17.96
CA ALA A 190 -4.74 0.05 -17.84
C ALA A 190 -5.77 1.18 -17.82
N LEU A 191 -5.61 2.17 -16.93
CA LEU A 191 -6.42 3.38 -16.98
C LEU A 191 -5.83 4.33 -18.03
N LYS A 192 -6.60 4.69 -19.06
CA LYS A 192 -6.15 5.60 -20.13
C LYS A 192 -7.17 6.70 -20.39
N VAL A 193 -6.73 7.96 -20.34
CA VAL A 193 -7.58 9.13 -20.60
C VAL A 193 -6.80 10.27 -21.22
N LYS A 194 -7.53 11.22 -21.81
CA LYS A 194 -6.97 12.50 -22.27
C LYS A 194 -7.82 13.65 -21.76
N ILE A 195 -7.23 14.55 -20.98
CA ILE A 195 -7.93 15.64 -20.30
C ILE A 195 -7.37 16.96 -20.84
N ASN A 196 -8.18 17.75 -21.56
CA ASN A 196 -7.73 19.03 -22.15
C ASN A 196 -6.42 18.93 -22.96
N GLY A 197 -6.22 17.82 -23.68
CA GLY A 197 -4.98 17.56 -24.43
C GLY A 197 -3.85 16.94 -23.62
N LEU A 198 -3.95 16.89 -22.29
CA LEU A 198 -3.00 16.23 -21.39
C LEU A 198 -3.29 14.73 -21.29
N GLU A 199 -2.25 13.91 -21.36
CA GLU A 199 -2.29 12.49 -20.99
C GLU A 199 -1.68 12.34 -19.59
N PRO A 200 -2.51 12.21 -18.55
CA PRO A 200 -2.01 12.17 -17.19
C PRO A 200 -1.28 10.86 -16.87
N SER A 201 -0.44 10.88 -15.83
CA SER A 201 0.12 9.64 -15.28
C SER A 201 -0.98 8.83 -14.60
N THR A 202 -1.11 7.56 -15.01
CA THR A 202 -2.10 6.59 -14.51
C THR A 202 -1.42 5.28 -14.07
N PHE A 203 -2.18 4.18 -13.99
CA PHE A 203 -1.72 2.87 -13.55
C PHE A 203 -2.19 1.73 -14.47
N ASN A 204 -1.60 0.55 -14.28
CA ASN A 204 -1.93 -0.69 -14.98
C ASN A 204 -1.96 -1.84 -13.95
N LEU A 205 -3.05 -2.61 -13.94
CA LEU A 205 -3.29 -3.69 -12.97
C LEU A 205 -2.92 -5.09 -13.47
N ASN A 206 -2.28 -5.24 -14.64
CA ASN A 206 -1.83 -6.55 -15.09
C ASN A 206 -0.66 -7.06 -14.23
N PRO A 207 -0.71 -8.32 -13.76
CA PRO A 207 0.31 -8.86 -12.87
C PRO A 207 1.66 -9.11 -13.56
N GLU A 208 1.68 -9.21 -14.89
CA GLU A 208 2.89 -9.29 -15.73
C GLU A 208 3.41 -7.91 -16.23
N TYR A 209 2.79 -6.79 -15.86
CA TYR A 209 3.23 -5.47 -16.33
C TYR A 209 4.44 -4.96 -15.54
N ALA A 210 5.49 -4.51 -16.24
CA ALA A 210 6.71 -3.98 -15.64
C ALA A 210 7.18 -2.67 -16.33
N TYR A 211 6.26 -1.72 -16.54
CA TYR A 211 6.53 -0.39 -17.12
C TYR A 211 7.27 -0.39 -18.46
N GLN A 212 7.20 -1.50 -19.21
CA GLN A 212 7.87 -1.68 -20.49
C GLN A 212 7.54 -0.61 -21.55
N ASP A 213 6.40 0.06 -21.44
CA ASP A 213 5.91 1.12 -22.34
C ASP A 213 6.27 2.54 -21.88
N ARG A 214 6.82 2.71 -20.66
CA ARG A 214 7.30 4.00 -20.14
C ARG A 214 8.81 4.19 -20.24
N ILE A 215 9.47 3.31 -21.00
CA ILE A 215 10.92 3.33 -21.20
C ILE A 215 11.27 4.35 -22.30
N ASN A 216 11.32 5.62 -21.93
CA ASN A 216 11.72 6.75 -22.79
C ASN A 216 12.93 7.50 -22.17
N PRO A 217 13.58 8.44 -22.88
CA PRO A 217 14.79 9.11 -22.35
C PRO A 217 14.56 9.84 -21.01
N GLU A 218 13.38 10.44 -20.83
CA GLU A 218 13.04 11.26 -19.64
C GLU A 218 12.77 10.42 -18.39
N GLU A 219 12.28 9.20 -18.59
CA GLU A 219 11.93 8.26 -17.54
C GLU A 219 13.00 7.17 -17.33
N TRP A 220 13.96 7.00 -18.26
CA TRP A 220 15.02 5.98 -18.20
C TRP A 220 15.81 6.02 -16.88
N ALA A 221 16.18 7.22 -16.42
CA ALA A 221 16.90 7.39 -15.16
C ALA A 221 16.01 7.30 -13.91
N LYS A 222 14.68 7.25 -14.08
CA LYS A 222 13.68 7.25 -13.01
C LYS A 222 12.91 5.93 -12.90
N VAL A 223 13.21 4.94 -13.74
CA VAL A 223 12.58 3.62 -13.67
C VAL A 223 12.92 2.98 -12.32
N ASP A 224 11.94 2.95 -11.42
CA ASP A 224 12.06 2.40 -10.06
C ASP A 224 11.27 1.08 -9.90
N ASP A 225 10.78 0.48 -10.99
CA ASP A 225 10.04 -0.78 -10.92
C ASP A 225 10.92 -1.99 -11.26
N PHE A 226 11.01 -2.91 -10.30
CA PHE A 226 11.76 -4.14 -10.44
C PHE A 226 10.95 -5.16 -11.27
N PRO A 227 11.59 -5.90 -12.20
CA PRO A 227 13.02 -5.96 -12.46
C PRO A 227 13.52 -5.11 -13.64
N ALA A 228 12.68 -4.27 -14.24
CA ALA A 228 13.09 -3.43 -15.37
C ALA A 228 14.21 -2.43 -14.99
N ASN A 229 14.21 -1.95 -13.75
CA ASN A 229 15.23 -1.07 -13.20
C ASN A 229 16.67 -1.66 -13.22
N VAL A 230 16.82 -2.99 -13.16
CA VAL A 230 18.12 -3.69 -13.20
C VAL A 230 18.90 -3.33 -14.46
N PHE A 231 18.21 -3.17 -15.59
CA PHE A 231 18.83 -2.82 -16.86
C PHE A 231 19.05 -1.31 -17.00
N ALA A 232 18.07 -0.51 -16.59
CA ALA A 232 18.10 0.94 -16.74
C ALA A 232 19.18 1.61 -15.88
N GLN A 233 19.45 1.07 -14.68
CA GLN A 233 20.49 1.59 -13.79
C GLN A 233 21.91 1.15 -14.19
N ALA A 234 22.04 0.01 -14.89
CA ALA A 234 23.33 -0.57 -15.25
C ALA A 234 23.88 -0.06 -16.60
N LEU A 235 23.03 0.47 -17.47
CA LEU A 235 23.37 0.80 -18.85
C LEU A 235 22.88 2.20 -19.25
N PRO A 236 23.70 2.99 -19.97
CA PRO A 236 23.26 4.29 -20.49
C PRO A 236 22.13 4.11 -21.51
N TYR A 237 21.24 5.11 -21.57
CA TYR A 237 20.10 5.10 -22.49
C TYR A 237 20.55 4.99 -23.96
N SER A 238 19.84 4.17 -24.73
CA SER A 238 19.78 4.26 -26.19
C SER A 238 18.41 3.75 -26.67
N GLU A 239 17.88 4.27 -27.77
CA GLU A 239 16.58 3.84 -28.30
C GLU A 239 16.54 2.33 -28.62
N ARG A 240 17.66 1.77 -29.07
CA ARG A 240 17.78 0.34 -29.37
C ARG A 240 17.74 -0.50 -28.09
N LEU A 241 18.41 -0.04 -27.03
CA LEU A 241 18.34 -0.70 -25.72
C LEU A 241 16.95 -0.58 -25.11
N ALA A 242 16.32 0.60 -25.18
CA ALA A 242 14.96 0.81 -24.70
C ALA A 242 13.96 -0.14 -25.37
N ARG A 243 14.03 -0.30 -26.70
CA ARG A 243 13.21 -1.29 -27.44
C ARG A 243 13.48 -2.73 -27.00
N THR A 244 14.73 -3.05 -26.67
CA THR A 244 15.10 -4.40 -26.18
C THR A 244 14.53 -4.65 -24.79
N VAL A 245 14.66 -3.70 -23.86
CA VAL A 245 14.11 -3.81 -22.50
C VAL A 245 12.58 -3.79 -22.51
N ALA A 246 11.94 -3.08 -23.45
CA ALA A 246 10.48 -3.07 -23.60
C ALA A 246 9.88 -4.45 -23.96
N ARG A 247 10.70 -5.40 -24.40
CA ARG A 247 10.31 -6.81 -24.62
C ARG A 247 10.34 -7.65 -23.36
N PHE A 248 10.81 -7.10 -22.24
CA PHE A 248 10.78 -7.78 -20.97
C PHE A 248 9.33 -8.18 -20.63
N ARG A 249 9.12 -9.49 -20.47
CA ARG A 249 7.85 -10.11 -20.10
C ARG A 249 8.10 -10.99 -18.87
N PRO A 250 7.98 -10.44 -17.65
CA PRO A 250 8.10 -11.26 -16.46
C PRO A 250 6.91 -12.23 -16.36
N PRO A 251 7.04 -13.33 -15.60
CA PRO A 251 5.87 -14.05 -15.14
C PRO A 251 4.97 -13.14 -14.30
N ALA A 252 3.71 -13.53 -14.11
CA ALA A 252 2.81 -12.85 -13.20
C ALA A 252 3.36 -12.91 -11.75
N VAL A 253 3.93 -11.80 -11.28
CA VAL A 253 4.55 -11.68 -9.96
C VAL A 253 3.96 -10.55 -9.13
N ARG A 254 3.16 -9.68 -9.75
CA ARG A 254 2.50 -8.57 -9.08
C ARG A 254 1.10 -8.97 -8.61
N GLY A 255 1.03 -9.96 -7.72
CA GLY A 255 -0.25 -10.44 -7.16
C GLY A 255 -1.07 -9.35 -6.45
N GLY A 256 -0.43 -8.31 -5.94
CA GLY A 256 -1.13 -7.13 -5.41
C GLY A 256 -1.89 -6.33 -6.48
N GLU A 257 -1.42 -6.31 -7.73
CA GLU A 257 -2.15 -5.69 -8.85
C GLU A 257 -3.37 -6.53 -9.22
N ALA A 258 -3.20 -7.86 -9.30
CA ALA A 258 -4.29 -8.79 -9.52
C ALA A 258 -5.38 -8.66 -8.45
N LEU A 259 -4.99 -8.58 -7.16
CA LEU A 259 -5.92 -8.38 -6.05
C LEU A 259 -6.72 -7.07 -6.19
N ARG A 260 -6.07 -5.99 -6.62
CA ARG A 260 -6.74 -4.69 -6.85
C ARG A 260 -7.64 -4.69 -8.08
N ALA A 261 -7.27 -5.38 -9.16
CA ALA A 261 -8.17 -5.61 -10.29
C ALA A 261 -9.43 -6.37 -9.84
N LEU A 262 -9.27 -7.41 -9.01
CA LEU A 262 -10.40 -8.15 -8.47
C LEU A 262 -11.31 -7.27 -7.61
N LEU A 263 -10.76 -6.49 -6.69
CA LEU A 263 -11.52 -5.51 -5.89
C LEU A 263 -12.32 -4.57 -6.80
N MET A 264 -11.64 -3.92 -7.76
CA MET A 264 -12.24 -2.84 -8.54
C MET A 264 -13.35 -3.36 -9.46
N LEU A 265 -13.11 -4.44 -10.19
CA LEU A 265 -14.09 -4.96 -11.15
C LEU A 265 -15.26 -5.67 -10.44
N GLN A 266 -15.03 -6.32 -9.31
CA GLN A 266 -16.10 -6.86 -8.48
C GLN A 266 -17.01 -5.76 -7.92
N THR A 267 -16.40 -4.72 -7.34
CA THR A 267 -17.13 -3.56 -6.84
C THR A 267 -17.96 -2.93 -7.96
N ALA A 268 -17.40 -2.80 -9.17
CA ALA A 268 -18.14 -2.28 -10.31
C ALA A 268 -19.33 -3.17 -10.69
N CYS A 269 -19.16 -4.49 -10.74
CA CYS A 269 -20.25 -5.43 -11.01
C CYS A 269 -21.37 -5.33 -9.97
N ASN A 270 -21.00 -5.20 -8.68
CA ASN A 270 -21.95 -5.07 -7.57
C ASN A 270 -22.76 -3.77 -7.62
N ILE A 271 -22.10 -2.66 -8.00
CA ILE A 271 -22.72 -1.33 -8.03
C ILE A 271 -23.57 -1.14 -9.29
N SER A 272 -23.02 -1.41 -10.47
CA SER A 272 -23.66 -1.05 -11.74
C SER A 272 -24.66 -2.09 -12.24
N GLY A 273 -24.49 -3.36 -11.85
CA GLY A 273 -25.26 -4.47 -12.40
C GLY A 273 -25.00 -4.73 -13.90
N ASP A 274 -23.99 -4.10 -14.50
CA ASP A 274 -23.66 -4.18 -15.92
C ASP A 274 -23.23 -5.60 -16.35
N GLU A 275 -23.98 -6.19 -17.28
CA GLU A 275 -23.76 -7.55 -17.78
C GLU A 275 -22.46 -7.72 -18.57
N GLN A 276 -21.99 -6.67 -19.26
CA GLN A 276 -20.72 -6.73 -19.98
C GLN A 276 -19.55 -6.79 -18.99
N LEU A 277 -19.60 -5.99 -17.93
CA LEU A 277 -18.59 -6.03 -16.87
C LEU A 277 -18.59 -7.36 -16.12
N LYS A 278 -19.77 -7.94 -15.84
CA LYS A 278 -19.89 -9.27 -15.21
C LYS A 278 -19.29 -10.36 -16.09
N SER A 279 -19.65 -10.39 -17.38
CA SER A 279 -19.11 -11.33 -18.36
C SER A 279 -17.58 -11.24 -18.46
N PHE A 280 -17.05 -10.00 -18.51
CA PHE A 280 -15.60 -9.78 -18.48
C PHE A 280 -14.96 -10.25 -17.16
N PHE A 281 -15.55 -9.92 -16.02
CA PHE A 281 -15.03 -10.33 -14.72
C PHE A 281 -14.97 -11.87 -14.59
N GLU A 282 -16.06 -12.56 -14.89
CA GLU A 282 -16.15 -14.02 -14.75
C GLU A 282 -15.37 -14.77 -15.81
N GLY A 283 -15.55 -14.42 -17.09
CA GLY A 283 -14.94 -15.13 -18.21
C GLY A 283 -13.47 -14.78 -18.39
N GLU A 284 -13.12 -13.49 -18.37
CA GLU A 284 -11.76 -13.05 -18.65
C GLU A 284 -10.88 -13.08 -17.39
N LEU A 285 -11.29 -12.43 -16.30
CA LEU A 285 -10.42 -12.26 -15.14
C LEU A 285 -10.35 -13.52 -14.26
N LEU A 286 -11.48 -14.20 -14.07
CA LEU A 286 -11.55 -15.38 -13.20
C LEU A 286 -11.30 -16.69 -13.95
N ALA A 287 -11.95 -16.94 -15.09
CA ALA A 287 -11.80 -18.21 -15.80
C ALA A 287 -10.56 -18.29 -16.69
N ARG A 288 -10.30 -17.26 -17.53
CA ARG A 288 -9.17 -17.31 -18.49
C ARG A 288 -7.83 -16.93 -17.86
N ARG A 289 -7.79 -15.82 -17.10
CA ARG A 289 -6.54 -15.29 -16.50
C ARG A 289 -6.27 -15.78 -15.09
N GLU A 290 -7.27 -16.37 -14.44
CA GLU A 290 -7.18 -16.91 -13.08
C GLU A 290 -6.56 -15.92 -12.08
N LEU A 291 -6.95 -14.63 -12.15
CA LEU A 291 -6.32 -13.58 -11.34
C LEU A 291 -6.44 -13.84 -9.83
N HIS A 292 -7.45 -14.58 -9.40
CA HIS A 292 -7.62 -15.03 -8.01
C HIS A 292 -6.50 -15.98 -7.57
N ILE A 293 -6.05 -16.90 -8.45
CA ILE A 293 -4.90 -17.77 -8.20
C ILE A 293 -3.63 -16.92 -8.17
N VAL A 294 -3.40 -16.08 -9.18
CA VAL A 294 -2.23 -15.20 -9.26
C VAL A 294 -2.11 -14.33 -8.01
N ALA A 295 -3.20 -13.72 -7.57
CA ALA A 295 -3.25 -12.92 -6.35
C ALA A 295 -2.87 -13.76 -5.13
N SER A 296 -3.52 -14.91 -4.93
CA SER A 296 -3.26 -15.78 -3.77
C SER A 296 -1.83 -16.32 -3.72
N GLU A 297 -1.23 -16.63 -4.86
CA GLU A 297 0.12 -17.17 -4.95
C GLU A 297 1.18 -16.08 -4.75
N THR A 298 1.00 -14.90 -5.35
CA THR A 298 2.10 -13.94 -5.54
C THR A 298 1.95 -12.61 -4.81
N ALA A 299 0.82 -12.33 -4.14
CA ALA A 299 0.65 -11.07 -3.39
C ALA A 299 1.65 -10.91 -2.22
N LYS A 300 2.23 -12.02 -1.74
CA LYS A 300 3.24 -12.07 -0.66
C LYS A 300 4.51 -12.79 -1.10
N LEU A 301 4.83 -12.71 -2.40
CA LEU A 301 5.95 -13.45 -2.98
C LEU A 301 7.30 -13.09 -2.32
N LEU A 302 7.53 -11.81 -2.01
CA LEU A 302 8.78 -11.36 -1.41
C LEU A 302 8.92 -11.86 0.04
N GLU A 303 7.84 -11.81 0.81
CA GLU A 303 7.77 -12.31 2.17
C GLU A 303 7.92 -13.83 2.20
N ASP A 304 7.29 -14.55 1.26
CA ASP A 304 7.47 -16.00 1.08
C ASP A 304 8.94 -16.36 0.78
N VAL A 305 9.64 -15.53 0.00
CA VAL A 305 11.09 -15.67 -0.27
C VAL A 305 11.88 -15.52 1.02
N PHE A 306 11.58 -14.57 1.89
CA PHE A 306 12.34 -14.39 3.13
C PHE A 306 11.98 -15.46 4.18
N MET A 307 10.70 -15.71 4.40
CA MET A 307 10.21 -16.65 5.43
C MET A 307 10.29 -18.12 5.00
N GLY A 308 10.54 -18.41 3.72
CA GLY A 308 10.66 -19.77 3.22
C GLY A 308 9.33 -20.51 3.06
N ARG A 309 8.31 -19.79 2.58
CA ARG A 309 6.95 -20.31 2.37
C ARG A 309 6.66 -20.49 0.91
N ASN A 310 5.64 -21.29 0.59
CA ASN A 310 5.19 -21.56 -0.78
C ASN A 310 6.36 -21.78 -1.75
N LEU A 311 7.36 -22.54 -1.32
CA LEU A 311 8.67 -22.60 -1.99
C LEU A 311 8.57 -23.02 -3.46
N VAL A 312 7.58 -23.86 -3.79
CA VAL A 312 7.30 -24.27 -5.18
C VAL A 312 6.88 -23.06 -6.04
N VAL A 313 5.98 -22.21 -5.52
CA VAL A 313 5.58 -20.98 -6.20
C VAL A 313 6.77 -20.03 -6.30
N VAL A 314 7.50 -19.84 -5.19
CA VAL A 314 8.69 -18.96 -5.15
C VAL A 314 9.72 -19.38 -6.20
N GLU A 315 10.10 -20.66 -6.22
CA GLU A 315 11.07 -21.21 -7.17
C GLU A 315 10.59 -21.03 -8.61
N ASN A 316 9.34 -21.36 -8.90
CA ASN A 316 8.76 -21.22 -10.23
C ASN A 316 8.77 -19.75 -10.71
N ARG A 317 8.38 -18.80 -9.85
CA ARG A 317 8.32 -17.37 -10.19
C ARG A 317 9.71 -16.75 -10.32
N LEU A 318 10.63 -17.06 -9.41
CA LEU A 318 12.04 -16.61 -9.49
C LEU A 318 12.73 -17.14 -10.75
N ASN A 319 12.56 -18.44 -11.05
CA ASN A 319 13.09 -19.01 -12.28
C ASN A 319 12.51 -18.31 -13.52
N GLY A 320 11.21 -18.05 -13.55
CA GLY A 320 10.58 -17.31 -14.65
C GLY A 320 11.12 -15.88 -14.81
N ILE A 321 11.38 -15.17 -13.69
CA ILE A 321 12.05 -13.86 -13.72
C ILE A 321 13.45 -13.98 -14.32
N PHE A 322 14.27 -14.94 -13.87
CA PHE A 322 15.62 -15.12 -14.39
C PHE A 322 15.65 -15.54 -15.87
N VAL A 323 14.67 -16.32 -16.33
CA VAL A 323 14.51 -16.61 -17.77
C VAL A 323 14.22 -15.32 -18.54
N ALA A 324 13.24 -14.52 -18.08
CA ALA A 324 12.88 -13.26 -18.74
C ALA A 324 14.04 -12.25 -18.78
N VAL A 325 14.80 -12.13 -17.67
CA VAL A 325 16.01 -11.31 -17.59
C VAL A 325 17.10 -11.84 -18.52
N GLY A 326 17.31 -13.16 -18.54
CA GLY A 326 18.31 -13.82 -19.37
C GLY A 326 18.05 -13.62 -20.86
N ARG A 327 16.80 -13.70 -21.32
CA ARG A 327 16.42 -13.41 -22.71
C ARG A 327 16.78 -11.98 -23.12
N VAL A 328 16.40 -11.00 -22.30
CA VAL A 328 16.77 -9.58 -22.54
C VAL A 328 18.28 -9.40 -22.53
N PHE A 329 18.99 -10.04 -21.59
CA PHE A 329 20.45 -9.98 -21.52
C PHE A 329 21.13 -10.55 -22.77
N VAL A 330 20.69 -11.70 -23.28
CA VAL A 330 21.22 -12.28 -24.53
C VAL A 330 20.99 -11.33 -25.70
N GLN A 331 19.82 -10.71 -25.80
CA GLN A 331 19.54 -9.71 -26.84
C GLN A 331 20.45 -8.48 -26.73
N ILE A 332 20.72 -8.00 -25.51
CA ILE A 332 21.68 -6.90 -25.26
C ILE A 332 23.10 -7.30 -25.68
N MET A 333 23.52 -8.54 -25.41
CA MET A 333 24.83 -9.05 -25.81
C MET A 333 24.96 -9.21 -27.33
N ALA A 334 23.93 -9.76 -27.99
CA ALA A 334 23.87 -9.85 -29.45
C ALA A 334 23.93 -8.47 -30.10
N MET A 335 23.20 -7.49 -29.54
CA MET A 335 23.27 -6.09 -29.96
C MET A 335 24.69 -5.53 -29.85
N ARG A 336 25.37 -5.74 -28.73
CA ARG A 336 26.76 -5.29 -28.51
C ARG A 336 27.76 -5.97 -29.45
N ALA A 337 27.50 -7.20 -29.83
CA ALA A 337 28.30 -7.95 -30.80
C ALA A 337 28.01 -7.58 -32.27
N GLY A 338 27.12 -6.62 -32.53
CA GLY A 338 26.78 -6.18 -33.89
C GLY A 338 25.82 -7.11 -34.64
N VAL A 339 25.21 -8.08 -33.95
CA VAL A 339 24.26 -9.02 -34.56
C VAL A 339 22.97 -8.27 -34.93
N PRO A 340 22.44 -8.46 -36.17
CA PRO A 340 21.15 -7.91 -36.55
C PRO A 340 20.03 -8.43 -35.65
N GLU A 341 19.08 -7.56 -35.32
CA GLU A 341 17.99 -7.90 -34.40
C GLU A 341 17.11 -9.06 -34.89
N SER A 342 16.83 -9.12 -36.19
CA SER A 342 16.09 -10.22 -36.82
C SER A 342 16.81 -11.56 -36.66
N LEU A 343 18.14 -11.57 -36.79
CA LEU A 343 18.95 -12.77 -36.60
C LEU A 343 19.02 -13.17 -35.12
N ALA A 344 19.14 -12.21 -34.21
CA ALA A 344 19.11 -12.48 -32.78
C ALA A 344 17.78 -13.10 -32.33
N LEU A 345 16.66 -12.62 -32.87
CA LEU A 345 15.33 -13.20 -32.64
C LEU A 345 15.19 -14.59 -33.27
N TRP A 346 15.72 -14.78 -34.48
CA TRP A 346 15.70 -16.10 -35.13
C TRP A 346 16.51 -17.15 -34.35
N LEU A 347 17.61 -16.74 -33.71
CA LEU A 347 18.43 -17.59 -32.84
C LEU A 347 17.85 -17.77 -31.43
N GLU A 348 16.77 -17.07 -31.06
CA GLU A 348 16.21 -17.08 -29.71
C GLU A 348 15.94 -18.50 -29.20
N PRO A 349 15.31 -19.43 -29.97
CA PRO A 349 15.07 -20.80 -29.52
C PRO A 349 16.35 -21.58 -29.16
N LEU A 350 17.46 -21.31 -29.86
CA LEU A 350 18.75 -21.96 -29.58
C LEU A 350 19.38 -21.38 -28.31
N THR A 351 19.32 -20.06 -28.13
CA THR A 351 19.85 -19.40 -26.93
C THR A 351 18.98 -19.69 -25.70
N ASP A 352 17.68 -19.93 -25.88
CA ASP A 352 16.71 -20.16 -24.82
C ASP A 352 17.04 -21.41 -24.00
N VAL A 353 17.56 -22.47 -24.63
CA VAL A 353 17.98 -23.68 -23.91
C VAL A 353 19.08 -23.36 -22.89
N ALA A 354 20.07 -22.55 -23.28
CA ALA A 354 21.15 -22.13 -22.40
C ALA A 354 20.65 -21.15 -21.32
N VAL A 355 19.77 -20.21 -21.68
CA VAL A 355 19.15 -19.26 -20.74
C VAL A 355 18.35 -20.00 -19.67
N VAL A 356 17.48 -20.94 -20.06
CA VAL A 356 16.67 -21.74 -19.14
C VAL A 356 17.56 -22.59 -18.23
N GLY A 357 18.60 -23.23 -18.78
CA GLY A 357 19.55 -24.00 -17.98
C GLY A 357 20.26 -23.14 -16.93
N LYS A 358 20.73 -21.95 -17.31
CA LYS A 358 21.39 -21.01 -16.38
C LYS A 358 20.43 -20.40 -15.36
N ALA A 359 19.21 -20.04 -15.77
CA ALA A 359 18.18 -19.53 -14.87
C ALA A 359 17.82 -20.55 -13.79
N ARG A 360 17.65 -21.83 -14.15
CA ARG A 360 17.43 -22.92 -13.17
C ARG A 360 18.61 -23.05 -12.20
N GLN A 361 19.84 -23.01 -12.70
CA GLN A 361 21.04 -23.06 -11.86
C GLN A 361 21.10 -21.88 -10.87
N PHE A 362 20.85 -20.66 -11.34
CA PHE A 362 20.83 -19.48 -10.48
C PHE A 362 19.71 -19.54 -9.44
N THR A 363 18.52 -20.01 -9.83
CA THR A 363 17.40 -20.20 -8.92
C THR A 363 17.76 -21.19 -7.82
N ALA A 364 18.26 -22.38 -8.17
CA ALA A 364 18.65 -23.41 -7.20
C ALA A 364 19.72 -22.91 -6.22
N ASN A 365 20.74 -22.18 -6.73
CA ASN A 365 21.77 -21.59 -5.89
C ASN A 365 21.20 -20.55 -4.92
N LEU A 366 20.30 -19.67 -5.40
CA LEU A 366 19.64 -18.67 -4.57
C LEU A 366 18.75 -19.31 -3.51
N MET A 367 17.97 -20.34 -3.87
CA MET A 367 17.13 -21.07 -2.94
C MET A 367 17.96 -21.76 -1.84
N THR A 368 19.10 -22.36 -2.20
CA THR A 368 20.03 -22.96 -1.25
C THR A 368 20.63 -21.91 -0.30
N MET A 369 21.06 -20.76 -0.84
CA MET A 369 21.58 -19.66 -0.03
C MET A 369 20.53 -19.12 0.95
N LEU A 370 19.30 -18.90 0.49
CA LEU A 370 18.21 -18.42 1.33
C LEU A 370 17.84 -19.46 2.41
N ALA A 371 17.81 -20.75 2.07
CA ALA A 371 17.60 -21.81 3.05
C ALA A 371 18.66 -21.76 4.16
N PHE A 372 19.93 -21.61 3.80
CA PHE A 372 21.02 -21.42 4.78
C PHE A 372 20.82 -20.15 5.62
N LEU A 373 20.49 -19.01 5.01
CA LEU A 373 20.32 -17.75 5.73
C LEU A 373 19.14 -17.75 6.72
N ARG A 374 18.14 -18.61 6.52
CA ARG A 374 17.03 -18.82 7.45
C ARG A 374 17.41 -19.66 8.67
N GLU A 375 18.51 -20.42 8.62
CA GLU A 375 18.92 -21.26 9.76
C GLU A 375 19.33 -20.38 10.96
N PRO A 376 18.92 -20.73 12.19
CA PRO A 376 19.30 -19.99 13.38
C PRO A 376 20.82 -19.84 13.52
N GLY A 377 21.29 -18.59 13.58
CA GLY A 377 22.71 -18.28 13.76
C GLY A 377 23.58 -18.46 12.50
N SER A 378 22.98 -18.69 11.32
CA SER A 378 23.69 -18.76 10.03
C SER A 378 24.58 -17.53 9.77
N PHE A 379 24.15 -16.36 10.24
CA PHE A 379 24.87 -15.09 10.15
C PHE A 379 26.21 -15.08 10.91
N LYS A 380 26.47 -16.02 11.82
CA LYS A 380 27.80 -16.21 12.45
C LYS A 380 28.89 -16.49 11.40
N VAL A 381 28.53 -16.97 10.21
CA VAL A 381 29.46 -17.11 9.06
C VAL A 381 30.17 -15.80 8.76
N PHE A 382 29.51 -14.64 8.91
CA PHE A 382 30.14 -13.35 8.64
C PHE A 382 31.27 -13.04 9.62
N ALA A 383 31.18 -13.47 10.87
CA ALA A 383 32.27 -13.35 11.83
C ALA A 383 33.46 -14.26 11.46
N ALA A 384 33.20 -15.47 10.99
CA ALA A 384 34.26 -16.38 10.53
C ALA A 384 34.98 -15.84 9.29
N VAL A 385 34.23 -15.27 8.33
CA VAL A 385 34.82 -14.61 7.16
C VAL A 385 35.61 -13.36 7.56
N ALA A 386 35.09 -12.56 8.50
CA ALA A 386 35.80 -11.39 9.03
C ALA A 386 37.15 -11.77 9.65
N ALA A 387 37.22 -12.81 10.47
CA ALA A 387 38.47 -13.30 11.06
C ALA A 387 39.50 -13.69 9.99
N LYS A 388 39.06 -14.32 8.89
CA LYS A 388 39.95 -14.65 7.77
C LYS A 388 40.47 -13.39 7.05
N LEU A 389 39.62 -12.38 6.85
CA LEU A 389 40.03 -11.11 6.26
C LEU A 389 41.04 -10.35 7.14
N GLU A 390 40.85 -10.37 8.47
CA GLU A 390 41.81 -9.81 9.44
C GLU A 390 43.16 -10.52 9.35
N GLY A 391 43.18 -11.85 9.22
CA GLY A 391 44.41 -12.62 8.98
C GLY A 391 45.13 -12.22 7.69
N HIS A 392 44.40 -12.09 6.58
CA HIS A 392 44.97 -11.60 5.32
C HIS A 392 45.47 -10.15 5.41
N ALA A 393 44.77 -9.29 6.16
CA ALA A 393 45.20 -7.92 6.39
C ALA A 393 46.54 -7.88 7.16
N ALA A 394 46.69 -8.73 8.17
CA ALA A 394 47.95 -8.88 8.91
C ALA A 394 49.09 -9.32 7.98
N THR A 395 48.85 -10.30 7.10
CA THR A 395 49.84 -10.72 6.08
C THR A 395 50.20 -9.56 5.14
N LEU A 396 49.23 -8.79 4.65
CA LEU A 396 49.50 -7.64 3.77
C LEU A 396 50.33 -6.55 4.45
N ARG A 397 50.17 -6.33 5.76
CA ARG A 397 51.06 -5.43 6.51
C ARG A 397 52.50 -5.91 6.53
N MET A 398 52.74 -7.22 6.64
CA MET A 398 54.10 -7.77 6.55
C MET A 398 54.76 -7.45 5.19
N PHE A 399 53.98 -7.38 4.11
CA PHE A 399 54.42 -6.96 2.78
C PHE A 399 54.36 -5.44 2.54
N LYS A 400 54.19 -4.62 3.59
CA LYS A 400 54.08 -3.14 3.53
C LYS A 400 52.92 -2.62 2.67
N ALA A 401 51.89 -3.43 2.43
CA ALA A 401 50.71 -3.05 1.64
C ALA A 401 49.61 -2.41 2.52
N GLU A 402 49.94 -1.34 3.26
CA GLU A 402 49.09 -0.74 4.31
C GLU A 402 47.68 -0.35 3.85
N LYS A 403 47.55 0.27 2.67
CA LYS A 403 46.24 0.66 2.12
C LYS A 403 45.36 -0.55 1.78
N ALA A 404 45.96 -1.67 1.38
CA ALA A 404 45.22 -2.90 1.12
C ALA A 404 44.82 -3.59 2.43
N ALA A 405 45.74 -3.65 3.40
CA ALA A 405 45.46 -4.17 4.74
C ALA A 405 44.30 -3.42 5.41
N LYS A 406 44.36 -2.08 5.47
CA LYS A 406 43.30 -1.25 6.04
C LYS A 406 41.94 -1.49 5.38
N ARG A 407 41.89 -1.60 4.04
CA ARG A 407 40.64 -1.92 3.32
C ARG A 407 40.07 -3.29 3.71
N LEU A 408 40.91 -4.29 3.95
CA LEU A 408 40.46 -5.60 4.42
C LEU A 408 39.95 -5.54 5.87
N GLU A 409 40.60 -4.77 6.74
CA GLU A 409 40.15 -4.57 8.13
C GLU A 409 38.82 -3.83 8.20
N ASP A 410 38.64 -2.75 7.42
CA ASP A 410 37.39 -2.01 7.33
C ASP A 410 36.25 -2.95 6.84
N ARG A 411 36.56 -3.80 5.85
CA ARG A 411 35.61 -4.82 5.35
C ARG A 411 35.32 -5.89 6.41
N ALA A 412 36.34 -6.36 7.13
CA ALA A 412 36.19 -7.36 8.19
C ALA A 412 35.31 -6.82 9.33
N LYS A 413 35.56 -5.58 9.78
CA LYS A 413 34.76 -4.89 10.79
C LYS A 413 33.30 -4.82 10.36
N ARG A 414 33.03 -4.45 9.11
CA ARG A 414 31.66 -4.42 8.56
C ARG A 414 31.03 -5.81 8.48
N LEU A 415 31.76 -6.85 8.05
CA LEU A 415 31.21 -8.21 8.03
C LEU A 415 30.92 -8.71 9.44
N ARG A 416 31.80 -8.44 10.40
CA ARG A 416 31.63 -8.84 11.79
C ARG A 416 30.38 -8.25 12.42
N SER A 417 29.99 -7.01 12.07
CA SER A 417 28.73 -6.43 12.57
C SER A 417 27.51 -7.19 12.07
N TYR A 418 27.50 -7.72 10.84
CA TYR A 418 26.38 -8.53 10.35
C TYR A 418 26.20 -9.84 11.12
N ALA A 419 27.20 -10.33 11.86
CA ALA A 419 27.08 -11.57 12.62
C ALA A 419 26.04 -11.51 13.75
N THR A 420 25.60 -10.31 14.16
CA THR A 420 24.54 -10.10 15.16
C THR A 420 23.17 -9.82 14.54
N SER A 421 23.07 -9.81 13.21
CA SER A 421 21.83 -9.60 12.45
C SER A 421 21.19 -10.92 12.05
N ASN A 422 20.09 -10.86 11.32
CA ASN A 422 19.40 -12.02 10.75
C ASN A 422 18.62 -11.61 9.48
N LEU A 423 17.96 -12.58 8.85
CA LEU A 423 17.17 -12.34 7.64
C LEU A 423 15.90 -11.52 7.92
N ASP A 424 15.32 -11.62 9.12
CA ASP A 424 14.12 -10.89 9.50
C ASP A 424 14.39 -9.39 9.61
N GLU A 425 15.50 -8.98 10.25
CA GLU A 425 15.97 -7.59 10.29
C GLU A 425 16.15 -7.03 8.87
N PHE A 426 16.68 -7.82 7.93
CA PHE A 426 16.78 -7.41 6.52
C PHE A 426 15.40 -7.29 5.87
N SER A 427 14.52 -8.28 6.09
CA SER A 427 13.17 -8.25 5.55
C SER A 427 12.38 -7.03 6.05
N ASP A 428 12.54 -6.65 7.30
CA ASP A 428 11.85 -5.50 7.90
C ASP A 428 12.31 -4.18 7.25
N THR A 429 13.61 -4.01 6.98
CA THR A 429 14.08 -2.78 6.32
C THR A 429 13.69 -2.67 4.86
N MET A 430 13.50 -3.80 4.19
CA MET A 430 13.08 -3.87 2.80
C MET A 430 11.56 -3.75 2.62
N ARG A 431 10.78 -3.87 3.70
CA ARG A 431 9.31 -3.89 3.64
C ARG A 431 8.75 -2.56 3.16
N SER A 432 7.77 -2.64 2.26
CA SER A 432 6.98 -1.49 1.83
C SER A 432 5.68 -1.41 2.63
N TYR A 433 5.63 -0.54 3.64
CA TYR A 433 4.42 -0.35 4.45
C TYR A 433 3.26 0.28 3.66
N VAL A 434 3.55 1.14 2.69
CA VAL A 434 2.55 1.60 1.71
C VAL A 434 2.00 0.41 0.93
N GLY A 435 2.86 -0.52 0.48
CA GLY A 435 2.44 -1.76 -0.18
C GLY A 435 1.58 -2.66 0.72
N CYS A 436 1.94 -2.78 2.01
CA CYS A 436 1.13 -3.47 3.00
C CYS A 436 -0.26 -2.83 3.10
N ASN A 437 -0.32 -1.50 3.24
CA ASN A 437 -1.57 -0.76 3.35
C ASN A 437 -2.52 -1.04 2.19
N LEU A 438 -2.00 -0.95 0.96
CA LEU A 438 -2.79 -1.21 -0.25
C LEU A 438 -3.28 -2.65 -0.32
N GLY A 439 -2.46 -3.60 0.11
CA GLY A 439 -2.86 -5.00 0.24
C GLY A 439 -4.02 -5.17 1.23
N PHE A 440 -3.90 -4.62 2.45
CA PHE A 440 -4.94 -4.71 3.47
C PHE A 440 -6.24 -3.98 3.09
N PHE A 441 -6.17 -2.84 2.41
CA PHE A 441 -7.36 -2.15 1.90
C PHE A 441 -8.08 -2.97 0.84
N ALA A 442 -7.32 -3.62 -0.06
CA ALA A 442 -7.92 -4.51 -1.04
C ALA A 442 -8.56 -5.75 -0.40
N LEU A 443 -7.91 -6.33 0.62
CA LEU A 443 -8.47 -7.45 1.39
C LEU A 443 -9.74 -7.04 2.14
N LEU A 444 -9.71 -5.92 2.86
CA LEU A 444 -10.90 -5.39 3.56
C LEU A 444 -12.03 -5.17 2.56
N GLY A 445 -11.78 -4.45 1.47
CA GLY A 445 -12.79 -4.14 0.46
C GLY A 445 -13.41 -5.39 -0.17
N ILE A 446 -12.63 -6.45 -0.40
CA ILE A 446 -13.15 -7.73 -0.93
C ILE A 446 -13.96 -8.49 0.14
N LEU A 447 -13.45 -8.55 1.36
CA LEU A 447 -14.03 -9.42 2.39
C LEU A 447 -15.30 -8.86 3.04
N GLU A 448 -15.44 -7.53 3.05
CA GLU A 448 -16.61 -6.79 3.57
C GLU A 448 -17.69 -6.54 2.51
N GLN A 449 -17.48 -6.97 1.26
CA GLN A 449 -18.46 -6.90 0.18
C GLN A 449 -18.92 -8.30 -0.24
N THR A 450 -20.05 -8.37 -0.93
CA THR A 450 -20.44 -9.58 -1.65
C THR A 450 -19.39 -9.88 -2.72
N ALA A 451 -18.84 -11.08 -2.67
CA ALA A 451 -17.76 -11.50 -3.56
C ALA A 451 -17.94 -12.92 -4.10
N ASP A 452 -17.52 -13.13 -5.35
CA ASP A 452 -17.32 -14.47 -5.93
C ASP A 452 -16.46 -15.32 -4.99
N ASN A 453 -16.88 -16.56 -4.78
CA ASN A 453 -16.24 -17.48 -3.84
C ASN A 453 -14.74 -17.64 -4.11
N ARG A 454 -14.30 -17.68 -5.37
CA ARG A 454 -12.88 -17.79 -5.72
C ARG A 454 -12.08 -16.59 -5.24
N VAL A 455 -12.64 -15.39 -5.38
CA VAL A 455 -12.01 -14.13 -4.96
C VAL A 455 -11.97 -14.04 -3.44
N ARG A 456 -13.07 -14.41 -2.77
CA ARG A 456 -13.11 -14.46 -1.30
C ARG A 456 -12.08 -15.45 -0.74
N GLN A 457 -11.99 -16.65 -1.30
CA GLN A 457 -11.00 -17.65 -0.86
C GLN A 457 -9.56 -17.19 -1.11
N ALA A 458 -9.29 -16.55 -2.24
CA ALA A 458 -7.99 -15.95 -2.49
C ALA A 458 -7.63 -14.89 -1.44
N ALA A 459 -8.57 -14.00 -1.09
CA ALA A 459 -8.36 -13.00 -0.05
C ALA A 459 -8.10 -13.63 1.33
N LEU A 460 -8.89 -14.63 1.72
CA LEU A 460 -8.71 -15.37 2.98
C LEU A 460 -7.37 -16.13 3.04
N ALA A 461 -6.85 -16.61 1.90
CA ALA A 461 -5.54 -17.25 1.83
C ALA A 461 -4.37 -16.24 1.96
N ILE A 462 -4.56 -15.01 1.46
CA ILE A 462 -3.55 -13.94 1.53
C ILE A 462 -3.48 -13.33 2.93
N LEU A 463 -4.63 -13.11 3.57
CA LEU A 463 -4.75 -12.30 4.80
C LEU A 463 -3.83 -12.72 5.95
N PRO A 464 -3.80 -13.99 6.43
CA PRO A 464 -2.89 -14.38 7.51
C PRO A 464 -1.42 -14.28 7.09
N ARG A 465 -1.10 -14.64 5.84
CA ARG A 465 0.26 -14.48 5.27
C ARG A 465 0.68 -13.01 5.18
N ALA A 466 -0.28 -12.10 5.01
CA ALA A 466 -0.03 -10.66 4.95
C ALA A 466 0.31 -10.07 6.32
N LEU A 467 -0.35 -10.56 7.37
CA LEU A 467 -0.18 -10.06 8.74
C LEU A 467 1.04 -10.64 9.42
N GLU A 468 1.32 -11.93 9.24
CA GLU A 468 2.32 -12.62 10.04
C GLU A 468 3.70 -11.93 10.13
N PRO A 469 4.28 -11.39 9.05
CA PRO A 469 5.58 -10.72 9.12
C PRO A 469 5.59 -9.44 9.97
N ILE A 470 4.41 -8.86 10.23
CA ILE A 470 4.20 -7.60 10.96
C ILE A 470 3.33 -7.79 12.21
N ALA A 471 3.06 -9.05 12.62
CA ALA A 471 2.09 -9.34 13.67
C ALA A 471 2.55 -8.86 15.06
N ASP A 472 3.86 -8.70 15.26
CA ASP A 472 4.47 -8.20 16.49
C ASP A 472 4.52 -6.67 16.57
N GLU A 473 4.25 -5.96 15.47
CA GLU A 473 4.40 -4.51 15.35
C GLU A 473 3.28 -3.70 16.01
N GLY A 474 2.24 -4.38 16.52
CA GLY A 474 1.11 -3.75 17.18
C GLY A 474 0.26 -2.87 16.24
N ASN A 475 0.24 -3.18 14.94
CA ASN A 475 -0.56 -2.43 13.97
C ASN A 475 -2.05 -2.73 14.13
N SER A 476 -2.81 -1.80 14.74
CA SER A 476 -4.20 -2.05 15.10
C SER A 476 -5.07 -2.36 13.90
N MET A 477 -4.95 -1.59 12.81
CA MET A 477 -5.81 -1.78 11.64
C MET A 477 -5.63 -3.19 11.04
N TYR A 478 -4.40 -3.58 10.74
CA TYR A 478 -4.14 -4.84 10.06
C TYR A 478 -4.46 -6.05 10.93
N SER A 479 -4.19 -5.94 12.23
CA SER A 479 -4.54 -6.94 13.23
C SER A 479 -6.04 -7.15 13.33
N LEU A 480 -6.82 -6.06 13.34
CA LEU A 480 -8.27 -6.13 13.43
C LEU A 480 -8.90 -6.70 12.15
N ILE A 481 -8.39 -6.35 10.96
CA ILE A 481 -8.85 -6.93 9.67
C ILE A 481 -8.68 -8.45 9.66
N GLU A 482 -7.51 -8.93 10.09
CA GLU A 482 -7.24 -10.36 10.17
C GLU A 482 -8.15 -11.03 11.19
N ALA A 483 -8.23 -10.50 12.41
CA ALA A 483 -9.04 -11.05 13.49
C ALA A 483 -10.52 -11.19 13.13
N ALA A 484 -11.08 -10.19 12.42
CA ALA A 484 -12.47 -10.18 11.97
C ALA A 484 -12.82 -11.35 11.02
N HIS A 485 -11.82 -11.91 10.32
CA HIS A 485 -12.00 -12.90 9.27
C HIS A 485 -11.42 -14.28 9.59
N THR A 486 -10.59 -14.40 10.63
CA THR A 486 -9.99 -15.67 11.05
C THR A 486 -10.58 -16.24 12.34
N GLY A 487 -11.62 -15.61 12.88
CA GLY A 487 -12.38 -16.11 14.02
C GLY A 487 -11.77 -15.78 15.39
N ARG A 488 -10.74 -14.94 15.43
CA ARG A 488 -10.18 -14.40 16.67
C ARG A 488 -11.23 -13.61 17.45
N LYS A 489 -11.05 -13.56 18.76
CA LYS A 489 -12.01 -12.97 19.70
C LYS A 489 -11.39 -11.81 20.44
N TYR A 490 -12.24 -11.10 21.19
CA TYR A 490 -11.89 -9.95 22.00
C TYR A 490 -10.68 -10.16 22.93
N ASP A 491 -10.49 -11.37 23.48
CA ASP A 491 -9.39 -11.70 24.41
C ASP A 491 -8.12 -12.25 23.70
N ASP A 492 -8.11 -12.35 22.38
CA ASP A 492 -6.93 -12.81 21.64
C ASP A 492 -5.76 -11.83 21.84
N PRO A 493 -4.52 -12.32 22.12
CA PRO A 493 -3.37 -11.45 22.34
C PRO A 493 -3.12 -10.41 21.24
N LEU A 494 -3.38 -10.76 19.98
CA LEU A 494 -3.27 -9.84 18.84
C LEU A 494 -4.28 -8.69 18.94
N VAL A 495 -5.51 -9.00 19.32
CA VAL A 495 -6.60 -8.02 19.49
C VAL A 495 -6.35 -7.14 20.71
N VAL A 496 -5.88 -7.72 21.82
CA VAL A 496 -5.48 -6.97 23.02
C VAL A 496 -4.34 -5.99 22.70
N GLN A 497 -3.33 -6.42 21.94
CA GLN A 497 -2.25 -5.53 21.49
C GLN A 497 -2.78 -4.41 20.59
N ALA A 498 -3.67 -4.73 19.64
CA ALA A 498 -4.31 -3.74 18.77
C ALA A 498 -5.07 -2.67 19.55
N ARG A 499 -5.83 -3.06 20.59
CA ARG A 499 -6.52 -2.11 21.49
C ARG A 499 -5.55 -1.24 22.26
N ARG A 500 -4.49 -1.84 22.82
CA ARG A 500 -3.44 -1.09 23.53
C ARG A 500 -2.76 -0.05 22.64
N THR A 501 -2.50 -0.39 21.38
CA THR A 501 -1.96 0.60 20.43
C THR A 501 -2.94 1.73 20.15
N LEU A 502 -4.25 1.48 20.10
CA LEU A 502 -5.26 2.56 19.98
C LEU A 502 -5.32 3.45 21.24
N GLN A 503 -5.15 2.87 22.43
CA GLN A 503 -5.05 3.65 23.67
C GLN A 503 -3.84 4.58 23.64
N LEU A 504 -2.70 4.11 23.12
CA LEU A 504 -1.49 4.92 22.96
C LEU A 504 -1.52 5.84 21.72
N TYR A 505 -2.55 5.79 20.88
CA TYR A 505 -2.61 6.62 19.68
C TYR A 505 -2.54 8.11 20.05
N PRO A 506 -1.63 8.91 19.45
CA PRO A 506 -1.45 10.31 19.82
C PRO A 506 -2.76 11.10 19.73
N GLU A 507 -3.15 11.82 20.78
CA GLU A 507 -4.34 12.67 20.71
C GLU A 507 -4.09 14.01 20.02
N ASP A 508 -2.89 14.57 20.19
CA ASP A 508 -2.47 15.75 19.44
C ASP A 508 -2.12 15.34 18.02
N GLN A 509 -2.97 15.77 17.07
CA GLN A 509 -2.79 15.52 15.64
C GLN A 509 -2.00 16.63 14.95
N THR A 510 -1.24 17.43 15.70
CA THR A 510 -0.27 18.37 15.14
C THR A 510 1.01 17.64 14.76
N ASN A 511 1.49 17.87 13.55
CA ASN A 511 2.76 17.34 13.07
C ASN A 511 3.91 17.90 13.91
N ARG A 512 4.62 16.98 14.57
CA ARG A 512 5.77 17.25 15.44
C ARG A 512 6.89 16.30 15.07
N ARG A 513 8.13 16.77 15.18
CA ARG A 513 9.30 15.96 14.88
C ARG A 513 9.65 15.04 16.06
N PHE A 514 9.83 13.76 15.76
CA PHE A 514 10.41 12.78 16.68
C PHE A 514 11.73 12.27 16.10
N ASP A 515 12.79 12.26 16.92
CA ASP A 515 14.14 11.86 16.50
C ASP A 515 14.75 10.91 17.53
N HIS A 516 14.80 9.64 17.14
CA HIS A 516 15.36 8.55 17.93
C HIS A 516 16.76 8.15 17.46
N SER A 517 17.36 8.91 16.54
CA SER A 517 18.63 8.55 15.92
C SER A 517 19.80 8.47 16.90
N GLY A 518 19.72 9.19 18.02
CA GLY A 518 20.71 9.18 19.10
C GLY A 518 20.42 8.20 20.26
N SER A 519 19.20 7.67 20.36
CA SER A 519 18.76 6.82 21.48
C SER A 519 18.59 5.34 21.10
N MET A 520 18.39 5.04 19.82
CA MET A 520 18.09 3.67 19.36
C MET A 520 19.20 3.03 18.53
N ARG A 521 19.22 1.69 18.54
CA ARG A 521 20.11 0.90 17.70
C ARG A 521 19.70 0.99 16.24
N HIS A 522 20.61 1.45 15.38
CA HIS A 522 20.44 1.50 13.93
C HIS A 522 20.47 0.10 13.31
N SER A 523 19.62 -0.13 12.31
CA SER A 523 19.73 -1.31 11.45
C SER A 523 21.03 -1.24 10.62
N LEU A 524 21.62 -2.41 10.40
CA LEU A 524 22.80 -2.59 9.54
C LEU A 524 22.44 -2.67 8.05
N TRP A 525 21.15 -2.77 7.75
CA TRP A 525 20.62 -2.88 6.42
C TRP A 525 20.10 -1.54 5.90
N PRO A 526 20.21 -1.28 4.59
CA PRO A 526 19.56 -0.13 4.01
C PRO A 526 18.03 -0.32 4.06
N ASP A 527 17.31 0.80 4.05
CA ASP A 527 15.89 0.76 3.70
C ASP A 527 15.70 0.32 2.23
N ARG A 528 14.46 0.08 1.84
CA ARG A 528 14.09 -0.32 0.47
C ARG A 528 14.56 0.65 -0.64
N PHE A 529 14.98 1.86 -0.30
CA PHE A 529 15.51 2.87 -1.22
C PHE A 529 17.05 2.94 -1.19
N GLY A 530 17.72 1.99 -0.53
CA GLY A 530 19.17 1.93 -0.45
C GLY A 530 19.81 2.84 0.61
N ARG A 531 19.02 3.44 1.52
CA ARG A 531 19.50 4.44 2.48
C ARG A 531 19.80 3.79 3.83
N TYR A 532 21.01 3.99 4.34
CA TYR A 532 21.46 3.44 5.63
C TYR A 532 21.15 4.39 6.79
N GLY A 533 21.01 3.83 8.00
CA GLY A 533 20.88 4.61 9.26
C GLY A 533 19.52 5.30 9.44
N ARG A 534 18.49 4.88 8.68
CA ARG A 534 17.13 5.46 8.76
C ARG A 534 16.16 4.66 9.59
N GLN A 535 16.48 3.40 9.87
CA GLN A 535 15.61 2.51 10.62
C GLN A 535 16.30 1.98 11.88
N SER A 536 15.53 1.86 12.95
CA SER A 536 15.90 1.11 14.14
C SER A 536 15.74 -0.39 13.91
N VAL A 537 16.39 -1.19 14.75
CA VAL A 537 16.03 -2.61 14.87
C VAL A 537 14.76 -2.78 15.70
N GLU A 538 14.64 -1.99 16.76
CA GLU A 538 13.54 -2.05 17.73
C GLU A 538 12.34 -1.23 17.25
N LEU A 539 11.14 -1.66 17.64
CA LEU A 539 9.91 -0.93 17.35
C LEU A 539 9.85 0.36 18.16
N ILE A 540 9.43 1.45 17.50
CA ILE A 540 9.15 2.72 18.16
C ILE A 540 7.67 2.74 18.56
N PRO A 541 7.34 2.93 19.85
CA PRO A 541 5.96 3.04 20.32
C PRO A 541 5.15 4.10 19.53
N ILE A 542 3.85 3.87 19.36
CA ILE A 542 3.00 4.75 18.53
C ILE A 542 2.89 6.18 19.07
N ASP A 543 2.94 6.35 20.39
CA ASP A 543 2.95 7.63 21.10
C ASP A 543 4.29 8.40 20.96
N GLN A 544 5.31 7.75 20.40
CA GLN A 544 6.63 8.34 20.11
C GLN A 544 6.90 8.48 18.60
N ARG A 545 5.84 8.39 17.79
CA ARG A 545 5.87 8.59 16.35
C ARG A 545 5.03 9.81 15.98
N ALA A 546 5.44 10.51 14.93
CA ALA A 546 4.67 11.63 14.43
C ALA A 546 3.26 11.17 13.96
N PRO A 547 2.21 11.95 14.24
CA PRO A 547 0.88 11.68 13.69
C PRO A 547 0.92 11.62 12.16
N HIS A 548 0.13 10.70 11.60
CA HIS A 548 -0.04 10.58 10.16
C HIS A 548 -1.50 10.26 9.85
N ILE A 549 -1.99 10.69 8.67
CA ILE A 549 -3.39 10.53 8.29
C ILE A 549 -3.86 9.08 8.37
N PHE A 550 -2.92 8.18 8.05
CA PHE A 550 -3.05 6.75 8.24
C PHE A 550 -1.70 6.21 8.72
N ILE A 551 -1.46 6.28 10.03
CA ILE A 551 -0.17 5.93 10.66
C ILE A 551 0.23 4.46 10.48
N TRP A 552 -0.73 3.58 10.16
CA TRP A 552 -0.52 2.16 9.92
C TRP A 552 0.34 1.87 8.69
N GLN A 553 0.47 2.82 7.76
CA GLN A 553 1.36 2.71 6.59
C GLN A 553 2.77 3.26 6.85
N GLU A 554 3.02 3.83 8.03
CA GLU A 554 4.34 4.35 8.39
C GLU A 554 5.18 3.23 9.00
N PRO A 555 6.45 3.07 8.59
CA PRO A 555 7.32 2.06 9.18
C PRO A 555 7.50 2.36 10.68
N PRO A 556 7.16 1.42 11.59
CA PRO A 556 7.26 1.61 13.04
C PRO A 556 8.72 1.66 13.53
N ARG A 557 9.67 1.41 12.64
CA ARG A 557 11.12 1.48 12.90
C ARG A 557 11.77 2.75 12.34
N SER A 558 10.99 3.69 11.79
CA SER A 558 11.55 4.94 11.23
C SER A 558 12.17 5.81 12.32
N MET A 559 13.48 6.02 12.28
CA MET A 559 14.24 6.73 13.33
C MET A 559 13.84 8.20 13.48
N VAL A 560 13.45 8.83 12.37
CA VAL A 560 13.01 10.23 12.33
C VAL A 560 11.67 10.28 11.65
N THR A 561 10.67 10.84 12.33
CA THR A 561 9.32 11.04 11.79
C THR A 561 8.83 12.46 12.05
N GLY A 562 7.90 12.92 11.21
CA GLY A 562 7.26 14.23 11.35
C GLY A 562 8.16 15.43 11.02
N ALA A 563 7.57 16.61 11.12
CA ALA A 563 8.23 17.89 10.96
C ALA A 563 7.50 18.93 11.81
N ASP A 564 8.22 19.82 12.50
CA ASP A 564 7.65 20.87 13.37
C ASP A 564 7.06 22.04 12.55
N ASP A 565 6.17 21.71 11.61
CA ASP A 565 5.61 22.63 10.62
C ASP A 565 4.14 22.96 10.86
N GLN A 566 3.64 22.65 12.07
CA GLN A 566 2.28 22.95 12.54
C GLN A 566 1.15 22.37 11.66
N THR A 567 1.47 21.42 10.78
CA THR A 567 0.44 20.76 9.98
C THR A 567 -0.50 19.99 10.88
N ARG A 568 -1.79 20.21 10.71
CA ARG A 568 -2.84 19.45 11.38
C ARG A 568 -3.16 18.21 10.55
N ILE A 569 -3.19 17.06 11.18
CA ILE A 569 -3.31 15.75 10.56
C ILE A 569 -4.72 15.19 10.78
N ALA A 570 -5.34 14.65 9.73
CA ALA A 570 -6.65 14.03 9.85
C ALA A 570 -6.53 12.61 10.47
N PRO A 571 -7.15 12.28 11.63
CA PRO A 571 -6.96 11.00 12.30
C PRO A 571 -7.74 9.81 11.68
N VAL A 572 -7.73 9.66 10.35
CA VAL A 572 -8.49 8.61 9.64
C VAL A 572 -8.06 7.21 10.04
N GLY A 573 -6.75 7.00 10.25
CA GLY A 573 -6.20 5.71 10.70
C GLY A 573 -6.81 5.22 12.00
N TYR A 574 -7.00 6.12 12.97
CA TYR A 574 -7.67 5.78 14.22
C TYR A 574 -9.14 5.45 13.99
N LEU A 575 -9.87 6.34 13.32
CA LEU A 575 -11.32 6.21 13.11
C LEU A 575 -11.67 4.90 12.41
N LEU A 576 -10.94 4.55 11.34
CA LEU A 576 -11.20 3.30 10.63
C LEU A 576 -10.93 2.08 11.52
N ALA A 577 -9.79 2.04 12.21
CA ALA A 577 -9.46 0.91 13.08
C ALA A 577 -10.46 0.75 14.23
N TYR A 578 -10.83 1.85 14.88
CA TYR A 578 -11.78 1.85 16.00
C TYR A 578 -13.18 1.40 15.56
N TRP A 579 -13.77 2.05 14.56
CA TRP A 579 -15.13 1.72 14.12
C TRP A 579 -15.22 0.32 13.51
N TYR A 580 -14.17 -0.13 12.80
CA TYR A 580 -14.06 -1.50 12.33
C TYR A 580 -14.03 -2.50 13.49
N GLY A 581 -13.18 -2.27 14.49
CA GLY A 581 -13.08 -3.13 15.67
C GLY A 581 -14.38 -3.18 16.48
N ARG A 582 -15.08 -2.05 16.64
CA ARG A 582 -16.41 -1.98 17.27
C ARG A 582 -17.43 -2.81 16.50
N PHE A 583 -17.47 -2.68 15.18
CA PHE A 583 -18.44 -3.42 14.34
C PHE A 583 -18.27 -4.94 14.43
N HIS A 584 -17.02 -5.42 14.49
CA HIS A 584 -16.73 -6.87 14.62
C HIS A 584 -16.70 -7.39 16.06
N ASN A 585 -17.07 -6.59 17.07
CA ASN A 585 -16.99 -6.93 18.50
C ASN A 585 -15.57 -7.32 18.96
N LEU A 586 -14.56 -6.68 18.39
CA LEU A 586 -13.15 -6.79 18.80
C LEU A 586 -12.74 -5.66 19.75
N ILE A 587 -13.53 -4.58 19.76
CA ILE A 587 -13.46 -3.46 20.67
C ILE A 587 -14.85 -3.29 21.29
N ASN A 588 -14.91 -3.12 22.61
CA ASN A 588 -16.14 -2.85 23.34
C ASN A 588 -16.33 -1.33 23.52
N GLU A 589 -17.54 -0.91 23.86
CA GLU A 589 -17.83 0.51 24.12
C GLU A 589 -17.15 1.08 25.37
N ALA A 590 -16.86 0.20 26.35
CA ALA A 590 -16.25 0.56 27.62
C ALA A 590 -14.72 0.54 27.59
N ASP A 591 -14.10 0.19 26.45
CA ASP A 591 -12.64 0.23 26.24
C ASP A 591 -12.16 1.66 26.00
#